data_AF-A0A9E4H4R2-F1
#
_entry.id   AF-A0A9E4H4R2-F1
#
_cell.length_a   1.000
_cell.length_b   1.000
_cell.length_c   1.000
_cell.angle_alpha   90.00
_cell.angle_beta   90.00
_cell.angle_gamma   90.00
#
_symmetry.space_group_name_H-M   'P 1'
#
loop_
_entity.id
_entity.type
_entity.pdbx_description
1 polymer ?
#
loop_
_entity_poly.entity_id
_entity_poly.type
_entity_poly.pdbx_seq_one_letter_code
_entity_poly.pdbx_strand_id
1 'polypeptide(L)'
;MPADNGNTRPAWFVGASYGGTDDQTERFLRRGIWENGYTDRYLNAVKSIAEGDRIAIKSAYVRSNPDGLPFDNRGNPVSVMAIKAIGTVTQNMGDGRRLRVAWVPVNPAKEWYFYTYRATVWEVRPGTWATDQLIGFVFDNQPQDIDGFRNDPYWVQRFGDSDDSSQPYVPASPELTRADTYTIDNILADGCFLGLPKLETMLNRLQTKQNIILQGPPGTGKTWLAKRLAYALIGYKDDSKVRPFQFHPNLSYEDFVRGWRPQGDGSLTLVDGPFLQLADEARNDPDGAYVIVIEEINRGNPASIFGEMLTLLEGDKRKRNEALALAYPRTTGERFYIPPNVYVIGTMNVADRSLALVDLALRRRFAFFDLEPIFDNVWRDWVSEQSGIPTGFLARVAQSMNALNDQIATDRNLGRQFRIGHSYFTPGPGVPIGDEAAWYRGAVETEIAPLLQEYWFDNPDAASAAVSQLLNGL
;
A
#
# COMPACT_ATOMS: atom_id res chain seq x y z
N MET A 1 32.63 9.11 37.55
CA MET A 1 31.28 9.67 37.31
C MET A 1 30.81 9.13 35.98
N PRO A 2 29.68 8.41 35.89
CA PRO A 2 29.18 7.92 34.62
C PRO A 2 28.67 9.11 33.80
N ALA A 3 29.05 9.15 32.53
CA ALA A 3 28.57 10.14 31.56
C ALA A 3 27.05 10.05 31.44
N ASP A 4 26.41 11.21 31.47
CA ASP A 4 24.97 11.38 31.35
C ASP A 4 24.50 10.97 29.95
N ASN A 5 23.77 9.86 29.84
CA ASN A 5 23.16 9.35 28.60
C ASN A 5 21.89 10.17 28.25
N GLY A 6 22.05 11.48 28.08
CA GLY A 6 20.94 12.43 28.02
C GLY A 6 20.12 12.49 26.73
N ASN A 7 20.39 11.70 25.68
CA ASN A 7 19.81 12.02 24.35
C ASN A 7 19.26 10.84 23.49
N THR A 8 18.76 9.75 24.09
CA THR A 8 18.24 8.59 23.34
C THR A 8 16.73 8.31 23.48
N ARG A 9 15.99 9.13 24.22
CA ARG A 9 14.54 8.92 24.42
C ARG A 9 13.72 9.44 23.22
N PRO A 10 12.71 8.69 22.75
CA PRO A 10 11.82 9.16 21.70
C PRO A 10 10.99 10.36 22.17
N ALA A 11 10.59 11.19 21.21
CA ALA A 11 9.57 12.20 21.37
C ALA A 11 8.29 11.75 20.65
N TRP A 12 7.15 11.96 21.29
CA TRP A 12 5.86 11.50 20.78
C TRP A 12 5.01 12.68 20.30
N PHE A 13 4.45 12.57 19.11
CA PHE A 13 3.60 13.59 18.51
C PHE A 13 2.20 13.02 18.32
N VAL A 14 1.23 13.55 19.07
CA VAL A 14 -0.10 12.98 19.16
C VAL A 14 -1.20 13.92 18.69
N GLY A 15 -2.22 13.38 18.05
CA GLY A 15 -3.44 14.09 17.69
C GLY A 15 -4.39 14.24 18.88
N ALA A 16 -5.33 15.17 18.77
CA ALA A 16 -6.37 15.38 19.78
C ALA A 16 -7.79 15.48 19.18
N SER A 17 -8.00 15.20 17.90
CA SER A 17 -9.33 15.24 17.29
C SER A 17 -10.00 13.87 17.27
N TYR A 18 -11.27 13.80 17.66
CA TYR A 18 -12.12 12.62 17.51
C TYR A 18 -13.15 12.89 16.40
N GLY A 19 -13.16 12.08 15.33
CA GLY A 19 -14.23 12.17 14.33
C GLY A 19 -14.33 13.50 13.54
N GLY A 20 -13.20 14.16 13.26
CA GLY A 20 -13.16 15.34 12.40
C GLY A 20 -12.87 16.63 13.17
N THR A 21 -13.91 17.33 13.65
CA THR A 21 -13.81 18.68 14.24
C THR A 21 -13.79 18.71 15.77
N ASP A 22 -13.99 17.59 16.47
CA ASP A 22 -14.03 17.55 17.93
C ASP A 22 -12.61 17.52 18.54
N ASP A 23 -12.01 18.71 18.71
CA ASP A 23 -10.68 18.88 19.30
C ASP A 23 -10.70 18.78 20.84
N GLN A 24 -10.13 17.70 21.36
CA GLN A 24 -10.06 17.36 22.77
C GLN A 24 -8.87 18.00 23.50
N THR A 25 -8.09 18.88 22.86
CA THR A 25 -6.87 19.48 23.44
C THR A 25 -7.14 20.13 24.79
N GLU A 26 -8.20 20.93 24.91
CA GLU A 26 -8.53 21.60 26.18
C GLU A 26 -8.87 20.60 27.30
N ARG A 27 -9.62 19.54 26.98
CA ARG A 27 -9.92 18.45 27.93
C ARG A 27 -8.64 17.76 28.39
N PHE A 28 -7.73 17.47 27.47
CA PHE A 28 -6.45 16.81 27.75
C PHE A 28 -5.57 17.64 28.68
N LEU A 29 -5.43 18.94 28.39
CA LEU A 29 -4.72 19.90 29.23
C LEU A 29 -5.32 19.98 30.63
N ARG A 30 -6.64 20.22 30.73
CA ARG A 30 -7.33 20.38 32.02
C ARG A 30 -7.26 19.14 32.90
N ARG A 31 -7.31 17.95 32.31
CA ARG A 31 -7.31 16.67 33.04
C ARG A 31 -5.92 16.08 33.23
N GLY A 32 -4.88 16.64 32.63
CA GLY A 32 -3.51 16.10 32.68
C GLY A 32 -3.40 14.71 32.02
N ILE A 33 -4.14 14.49 30.94
CA ILE A 33 -4.17 13.19 30.23
C ILE A 33 -3.93 13.36 28.74
N TRP A 34 -3.59 12.25 28.09
CA TRP A 34 -3.87 12.04 26.68
C TRP A 34 -4.66 10.74 26.50
N GLU A 35 -5.60 10.72 25.56
CA GLU A 35 -6.43 9.54 25.29
C GLU A 35 -6.50 9.27 23.78
N ASN A 36 -6.15 8.05 23.39
CA ASN A 36 -6.34 7.55 22.03
C ASN A 36 -7.84 7.38 21.74
N GLY A 37 -8.34 8.14 20.77
CA GLY A 37 -9.74 8.09 20.33
C GLY A 37 -10.12 6.78 19.66
N TYR A 38 -9.14 6.04 19.13
CA TYR A 38 -9.34 4.75 18.50
C TYR A 38 -9.37 3.62 19.53
N THR A 39 -10.17 2.59 19.26
CA THR A 39 -10.28 1.38 20.09
C THR A 39 -9.49 0.21 19.52
N ASP A 40 -9.08 0.31 18.27
CA ASP A 40 -8.49 -0.73 17.42
C ASP A 40 -7.13 -0.33 16.81
N ARG A 41 -6.81 0.98 16.76
CA ARG A 41 -5.58 1.52 16.15
C ARG A 41 -4.62 2.10 17.18
N TYR A 42 -3.33 2.08 16.83
CA TYR A 42 -2.23 2.65 17.63
C TYR A 42 -2.05 2.05 19.04
N LEU A 43 -2.77 0.98 19.40
CA LEU A 43 -2.75 0.43 20.75
C LEU A 43 -1.34 0.02 21.20
N ASN A 44 -0.58 -0.62 20.32
CA ASN A 44 0.79 -1.06 20.62
C ASN A 44 1.75 0.13 20.71
N ALA A 45 1.62 1.11 19.82
CA ALA A 45 2.41 2.34 19.88
C ALA A 45 2.15 3.12 21.18
N VAL A 46 0.90 3.21 21.63
CA VAL A 46 0.58 3.87 22.91
C VAL A 46 1.10 3.05 24.10
N LYS A 47 1.09 1.71 24.03
CA LYS A 47 1.68 0.85 25.07
C LYS A 47 3.20 1.01 25.18
N SER A 48 3.90 1.37 24.10
CA SER A 48 5.35 1.53 24.12
C SER A 48 5.83 2.89 24.65
N ILE A 49 4.93 3.87 24.82
CA ILE A 49 5.27 5.19 25.39
C ILE A 49 5.70 5.03 26.85
N ALA A 50 6.93 5.43 27.17
CA ALA A 50 7.48 5.26 28.52
C ALA A 50 7.23 6.47 29.42
N GLU A 51 7.27 6.25 30.73
CA GLU A 51 7.30 7.34 31.71
C GLU A 51 8.57 8.19 31.55
N GLY A 52 8.38 9.51 31.53
CA GLY A 52 9.41 10.49 31.25
C GLY A 52 9.68 10.72 29.76
N ASP A 53 8.93 10.10 28.84
CA ASP A 53 9.01 10.46 27.43
C ASP A 53 8.42 11.85 27.18
N ARG A 54 9.00 12.58 26.22
CA ARG A 54 8.50 13.86 25.75
C ARG A 54 7.31 13.63 24.82
N ILE A 55 6.26 14.41 24.95
CA ILE A 55 5.04 14.27 24.15
C ILE A 55 4.48 15.64 23.74
N ALA A 56 3.95 15.77 22.54
CA ALA A 56 3.38 17.01 22.00
C ALA A 56 2.01 16.76 21.34
N ILE A 57 1.03 17.63 21.61
CA ILE A 57 -0.24 17.64 20.89
C ILE A 57 -0.07 18.45 19.61
N LYS A 58 -0.39 17.82 18.47
CA LYS A 58 -0.30 18.42 17.13
C LYS A 58 -1.62 18.44 16.37
N SER A 59 -1.71 19.32 15.38
CA SER A 59 -2.65 19.24 14.27
C SER A 59 -1.91 19.51 12.96
N ALA A 60 -2.16 18.70 11.94
CA ALA A 60 -1.53 18.83 10.63
C ALA A 60 -2.56 19.32 9.59
N TYR A 61 -2.18 20.29 8.77
CA TYR A 61 -2.99 20.86 7.69
C TYR A 61 -2.10 21.34 6.55
N VAL A 62 -2.72 21.77 5.45
CA VAL A 62 -2.01 22.30 4.29
C VAL A 62 -2.33 23.79 4.18
N ARG A 63 -1.29 24.60 3.96
CA ARG A 63 -1.42 26.01 3.63
C ARG A 63 -1.06 26.22 2.16
N SER A 64 -2.03 26.69 1.39
CA SER A 64 -1.85 27.01 -0.04
C SER A 64 -1.72 28.52 -0.28
N ASN A 65 -2.19 29.36 0.64
CA ASN A 65 -2.01 30.81 0.56
C ASN A 65 -0.59 31.17 1.04
N PRO A 66 0.23 31.91 0.26
CA PRO A 66 1.54 32.39 0.71
C PRO A 66 1.48 33.32 1.93
N ASP A 67 0.33 33.97 2.19
CA ASP A 67 0.19 34.90 3.30
C ASP A 67 0.50 34.21 4.65
N GLY A 68 1.54 34.72 5.33
CA GLY A 68 1.96 34.22 6.64
C GLY A 68 2.90 33.01 6.62
N LEU A 69 3.42 32.59 5.45
CA LEU A 69 4.56 31.67 5.39
C LEU A 69 5.89 32.41 5.59
N PRO A 70 6.86 31.82 6.30
CA PRO A 70 8.19 32.41 6.48
C PRO A 70 9.11 32.28 5.25
N PHE A 71 8.62 31.74 4.13
CA PHE A 71 9.36 31.52 2.89
C PHE A 71 8.45 31.59 1.66
N ASP A 72 9.03 31.76 0.47
CA ASP A 72 8.30 31.70 -0.80
C ASP A 72 7.93 30.25 -1.14
N ASN A 73 6.63 29.96 -1.19
CA ASN A 73 6.14 28.63 -1.53
C ASN A 73 6.05 28.38 -3.04
N ARG A 74 6.33 29.37 -3.89
CA ARG A 74 6.27 29.29 -5.36
C ARG A 74 4.91 28.80 -5.86
N GLY A 75 3.83 29.10 -5.13
CA GLY A 75 2.48 28.62 -5.41
C GLY A 75 2.25 27.13 -5.10
N ASN A 76 3.21 26.44 -4.49
CA ASN A 76 3.06 25.07 -4.03
C ASN A 76 2.39 25.02 -2.64
N PRO A 77 1.49 24.04 -2.41
CA PRO A 77 0.93 23.81 -1.08
C PRO A 77 2.02 23.37 -0.10
N VAL A 78 2.00 23.92 1.11
CA VAL A 78 2.94 23.62 2.19
C VAL A 78 2.24 22.83 3.28
N SER A 79 2.80 21.69 3.67
CA SER A 79 2.35 20.95 4.85
C SER A 79 2.79 21.68 6.12
N VAL A 80 1.85 21.91 7.02
CA VAL A 80 2.03 22.61 8.30
C VAL A 80 1.61 21.69 9.44
N MET A 81 2.41 21.63 10.49
CA MET A 81 2.09 20.97 11.74
C MET A 81 2.11 21.99 12.87
N ALA A 82 0.92 22.33 13.37
CA ALA A 82 0.77 23.20 14.52
C ALA A 82 0.89 22.41 15.83
N ILE A 83 1.78 22.87 16.72
CA ILE A 83 1.98 22.32 18.06
C ILE A 83 1.20 23.13 19.07
N LYS A 84 0.22 22.48 19.71
CA LYS A 84 -0.75 23.11 20.62
C LYS A 84 -0.36 22.97 22.09
N ALA A 85 0.38 21.91 22.43
CA ALA A 85 0.88 21.65 23.77
C ALA A 85 2.09 20.74 23.72
N ILE A 86 2.97 20.85 24.71
CA ILE A 86 4.10 19.93 24.94
C ILE A 86 4.06 19.45 26.38
N GLY A 87 4.63 18.29 26.68
CA GLY A 87 4.58 17.72 28.01
C GLY A 87 5.51 16.56 28.20
N THR A 88 5.51 16.04 29.42
CA THR A 88 6.23 14.82 29.81
C THR A 88 5.24 13.79 30.30
N VAL A 89 5.33 12.56 29.81
CA VAL A 89 4.47 11.46 30.23
C VAL A 89 4.80 11.11 31.67
N THR A 90 3.81 11.17 32.56
CA THR A 90 3.96 10.87 33.99
C THR A 90 3.48 9.48 34.35
N GLN A 91 2.62 8.87 33.53
CA GLN A 91 2.15 7.50 33.71
C GLN A 91 1.58 6.93 32.41
N ASN A 92 1.92 5.68 32.06
CA ASN A 92 1.23 4.91 31.04
C ASN A 92 0.30 3.87 31.69
N MET A 93 -0.99 3.85 31.33
CA MET A 93 -1.95 2.91 31.92
C MET A 93 -1.82 1.48 31.40
N GLY A 94 -1.02 1.24 30.35
CA GLY A 94 -0.81 -0.09 29.74
C GLY A 94 -1.99 -0.61 28.92
N ASP A 95 -3.09 0.15 28.84
CA ASP A 95 -4.30 -0.21 28.10
C ASP A 95 -4.21 0.11 26.59
N GLY A 96 -3.11 0.73 26.15
CA GLY A 96 -2.90 1.18 24.77
C GLY A 96 -3.75 2.39 24.38
N ARG A 97 -4.34 3.08 25.37
CA ARG A 97 -5.22 4.22 25.11
C ARG A 97 -4.93 5.43 25.96
N ARG A 98 -4.63 5.27 27.26
CA ARG A 98 -4.59 6.40 28.20
C ARG A 98 -3.20 6.62 28.77
N LEU A 99 -2.78 7.88 28.74
CA LEU A 99 -1.57 8.38 29.38
C LEU A 99 -1.92 9.49 30.37
N ARG A 100 -1.17 9.60 31.47
CA ARG A 100 -1.08 10.86 32.24
C ARG A 100 0.11 11.66 31.74
N VAL A 101 -0.09 12.95 31.60
CA VAL A 101 0.91 13.85 31.04
C VAL A 101 0.91 15.17 31.81
N ALA A 102 2.10 15.61 32.20
CA ALA A 102 2.32 16.95 32.71
C ALA A 102 2.43 17.91 31.51
N TRP A 103 1.31 18.54 31.15
CA TRP A 103 1.21 19.40 29.98
C TRP A 103 1.63 20.85 30.26
N VAL A 104 2.22 21.46 29.24
CA VAL A 104 2.49 22.89 29.09
C VAL A 104 1.82 23.36 27.79
N PRO A 105 0.83 24.26 27.84
CA PRO A 105 0.18 24.76 26.64
C PRO A 105 1.13 25.63 25.80
N VAL A 106 0.97 25.61 24.48
CA VAL A 106 1.73 26.43 23.54
C VAL A 106 0.75 27.36 22.84
N ASN A 107 0.77 28.65 23.19
CA ASN A 107 -0.13 29.67 22.65
C ASN A 107 0.61 30.99 22.32
N PRO A 108 0.57 31.49 21.06
CA PRO A 108 -0.01 30.84 19.88
C PRO A 108 0.69 29.51 19.57
N ALA A 109 -0.01 28.62 18.87
CA ALA A 109 0.58 27.34 18.46
C ALA A 109 1.83 27.58 17.61
N LYS A 110 2.90 26.82 17.86
CA LYS A 110 4.09 26.85 17.02
C LYS A 110 3.80 26.12 15.71
N GLU A 111 4.12 26.74 14.59
CA GLU A 111 3.97 26.10 13.28
C GLU A 111 5.30 25.52 12.82
N TRP A 112 5.29 24.24 12.49
CA TRP A 112 6.39 23.53 11.84
C TRP A 112 6.03 23.27 10.38
N TYR A 113 6.95 23.53 9.47
CA TYR A 113 6.76 23.34 8.03
C TYR A 113 7.59 22.17 7.53
N PHE A 114 7.19 21.51 6.44
CA PHE A 114 7.94 20.36 5.91
C PHE A 114 8.02 19.20 6.92
N TYR A 115 8.42 18.00 6.47
CA TYR A 115 8.59 16.82 7.35
C TYR A 115 7.44 16.67 8.39
N THR A 116 6.19 16.72 7.93
CA THR A 116 5.00 16.66 8.78
C THR A 116 4.37 15.27 8.69
N TYR A 117 3.72 14.81 9.76
CA TYR A 117 3.02 13.54 9.72
C TYR A 117 1.57 13.66 10.23
N ARG A 118 0.62 13.09 9.48
CA ARG A 118 -0.82 13.21 9.78
C ARG A 118 -1.33 12.18 10.79
N ALA A 119 -0.67 11.04 10.95
CA ALA A 119 -1.15 9.98 11.84
C ALA A 119 -1.36 10.47 13.28
N THR A 120 -2.28 9.85 14.00
CA THR A 120 -2.67 10.30 15.34
C THR A 120 -1.59 10.05 16.39
N VAL A 121 -0.75 9.04 16.21
CA VAL A 121 0.39 8.77 17.10
C VAL A 121 1.62 8.65 16.23
N TRP A 122 2.64 9.44 16.54
CA TRP A 122 3.90 9.47 15.81
C TRP A 122 5.06 9.43 16.79
N GLU A 123 5.90 8.40 16.68
CA GLU A 123 7.15 8.30 17.40
C GLU A 123 8.26 8.96 16.57
N VAL A 124 9.01 9.88 17.18
CA VAL A 124 10.17 10.54 16.57
C VAL A 124 11.38 10.25 17.44
N ARG A 125 12.35 9.52 16.88
CA ARG A 125 13.61 9.22 17.56
C ARG A 125 14.69 10.22 17.11
N PRO A 126 15.54 10.70 18.02
CA PRO A 126 16.69 11.50 17.65
C PRO A 126 17.69 10.64 16.84
N GLY A 127 18.45 11.26 15.93
CA GLY A 127 19.50 10.59 15.16
C GLY A 127 19.69 11.08 13.73
N THR A 128 18.71 11.78 13.15
CA THR A 128 18.84 12.43 11.83
C THR A 128 18.71 13.94 11.98
N TRP A 129 19.25 14.70 11.02
CA TRP A 129 19.19 16.16 11.06
C TRP A 129 17.74 16.69 11.11
N ALA A 130 16.81 16.06 10.39
CA ALA A 130 15.41 16.46 10.35
C ALA A 130 14.67 16.11 11.65
N THR A 131 14.87 14.90 12.19
CA THR A 131 14.27 14.51 13.47
C THR A 131 14.80 15.33 14.63
N ASP A 132 16.11 15.63 14.62
CA ASP A 132 16.76 16.42 15.66
C ASP A 132 16.31 17.88 15.61
N GLN A 133 16.16 18.46 14.41
CA GLN A 133 15.57 19.78 14.22
C GLN A 133 14.11 19.84 14.69
N LEU A 134 13.29 18.84 14.36
CA LEU A 134 11.90 18.78 14.82
C LEU A 134 11.83 18.69 16.35
N ILE A 135 12.60 17.79 16.96
CA ILE A 135 12.64 17.63 18.42
C ILE A 135 13.10 18.93 19.07
N GLY A 136 14.19 19.52 18.58
CA GLY A 136 14.77 20.76 19.09
C GLY A 136 13.81 21.94 18.96
N PHE A 137 13.09 22.06 17.85
CA PHE A 137 12.10 23.10 17.64
C PHE A 137 10.94 23.03 18.63
N VAL A 138 10.44 21.82 18.83
CA VAL A 138 9.22 21.56 19.59
C VAL A 138 9.49 21.65 21.09
N PHE A 139 10.51 20.94 21.57
CA PHE A 139 10.76 20.77 23.00
C PHE A 139 11.84 21.69 23.54
N ASP A 140 12.80 22.10 22.70
CA ASP A 140 13.99 22.83 23.14
C ASP A 140 14.03 24.28 22.60
N ASN A 141 12.93 24.72 21.98
CA ASN A 141 12.70 26.06 21.46
C ASN A 141 13.75 26.56 20.45
N GLN A 142 14.35 25.63 19.69
CA GLN A 142 15.23 25.96 18.57
C GLN A 142 14.42 26.53 17.39
N PRO A 143 15.00 27.42 16.57
CA PRO A 143 14.38 27.82 15.31
C PRO A 143 14.40 26.66 14.31
N GLN A 144 13.37 26.58 13.46
CA GLN A 144 13.38 25.63 12.36
C GLN A 144 14.34 26.10 11.27
N ASP A 145 15.22 25.20 10.79
CA ASP A 145 16.05 25.43 9.60
C ASP A 145 15.25 25.26 8.30
N ILE A 146 14.45 26.27 8.00
CA ILE A 146 13.59 26.32 6.82
C ILE A 146 14.41 26.19 5.53
N ASP A 147 15.55 26.86 5.43
CA ASP A 147 16.35 26.85 4.19
C ASP A 147 17.02 25.49 3.97
N GLY A 148 17.45 24.82 5.04
CA GLY A 148 17.88 23.42 5.00
C GLY A 148 16.80 22.51 4.44
N PHE A 149 15.56 22.62 4.94
CA PHE A 149 14.44 21.86 4.38
C PHE A 149 14.12 22.23 2.93
N ARG A 150 14.07 23.52 2.60
CA ARG A 150 13.76 23.98 1.24
C ARG A 150 14.76 23.46 0.22
N ASN A 151 16.04 23.37 0.57
CA ASN A 151 17.12 22.96 -0.32
C ASN A 151 17.54 21.49 -0.15
N ASP A 152 16.91 20.74 0.76
CA ASP A 152 17.07 19.30 0.84
C ASP A 152 16.56 18.65 -0.47
N PRO A 153 17.21 17.57 -0.96
CA PRO A 153 16.88 16.93 -2.24
C PRO A 153 15.39 16.62 -2.45
N TYR A 154 14.63 16.42 -1.36
CA TYR A 154 13.20 16.12 -1.43
C TYR A 154 12.30 17.35 -1.72
N TRP A 155 12.68 18.53 -1.22
CA TRP A 155 11.88 19.75 -1.34
C TRP A 155 12.46 20.77 -2.32
N VAL A 156 13.73 20.62 -2.72
CA VAL A 156 14.47 21.57 -3.57
C VAL A 156 13.73 21.95 -4.85
N GLN A 157 13.08 21.01 -5.53
CA GLN A 157 12.34 21.31 -6.77
C GLN A 157 11.07 22.15 -6.54
N ARG A 158 10.48 22.10 -5.34
CA ARG A 158 9.23 22.80 -5.00
C ARG A 158 9.50 24.13 -4.30
N PHE A 159 10.53 24.18 -3.45
CA PHE A 159 10.74 25.26 -2.51
C PHE A 159 12.19 25.78 -2.45
N GLY A 160 13.13 25.06 -3.05
CA GLY A 160 14.56 25.40 -3.04
C GLY A 160 14.88 26.62 -3.87
N ASP A 161 16.13 27.08 -3.81
CA ASP A 161 16.52 28.36 -4.40
C ASP A 161 16.92 28.27 -5.89
N SER A 162 17.19 27.06 -6.41
CA SER A 162 17.65 26.82 -7.79
C SER A 162 16.56 26.20 -8.71
N ASP A 163 16.58 26.58 -9.99
CA ASP A 163 15.64 26.10 -11.04
C ASP A 163 16.11 24.82 -11.77
N ASP A 164 17.10 24.09 -11.23
CA ASP A 164 17.72 22.98 -11.95
C ASP A 164 16.92 21.67 -11.81
N SER A 165 16.07 21.41 -12.80
CA SER A 165 15.10 20.30 -12.85
C SER A 165 15.68 18.96 -13.32
N SER A 166 16.97 18.68 -13.07
CA SER A 166 17.70 17.62 -13.79
C SER A 166 18.17 16.43 -12.93
N GLN A 167 17.36 15.89 -12.01
CA GLN A 167 17.60 14.54 -11.45
C GLN A 167 16.30 13.75 -11.17
N PRO A 168 16.23 12.45 -11.55
CA PRO A 168 15.12 11.59 -11.18
C PRO A 168 15.23 11.16 -9.71
N TYR A 169 14.14 11.40 -8.97
CA TYR A 169 13.97 11.08 -7.56
C TYR A 169 13.75 9.57 -7.33
N VAL A 170 14.51 8.99 -6.39
CA VAL A 170 14.27 7.67 -5.78
C VAL A 170 13.85 7.93 -4.32
N PRO A 171 12.66 7.49 -3.88
CA PRO A 171 12.18 7.84 -2.55
C PRO A 171 12.95 7.09 -1.46
N ALA A 172 13.49 7.85 -0.50
CA ALA A 172 13.85 7.36 0.82
C ALA A 172 12.70 7.69 1.77
N SER A 173 11.99 6.65 2.24
CA SER A 173 10.92 6.74 3.23
C SER A 173 11.46 7.17 4.61
N PRO A 174 10.65 7.81 5.46
CA PRO A 174 11.05 8.17 6.83
C PRO A 174 11.34 6.91 7.65
N GLU A 175 12.39 6.96 8.48
CA GLU A 175 12.84 5.86 9.33
C GLU A 175 11.73 5.39 10.29
N LEU A 176 11.02 4.36 9.86
CA LEU A 176 10.16 3.53 10.69
C LEU A 176 11.05 2.70 11.63
N THR A 177 10.61 2.48 12.86
CA THR A 177 11.28 1.48 13.71
C THR A 177 11.20 0.11 13.01
N ARG A 178 12.23 -0.73 13.16
CA ARG A 178 12.33 -2.06 12.49
C ARG A 178 11.12 -2.98 12.72
N ALA A 179 10.27 -2.69 13.71
CA ALA A 179 9.05 -3.43 14.01
C ALA A 179 7.83 -3.02 13.15
N ASP A 180 7.81 -1.81 12.59
CA ASP A 180 6.71 -1.28 11.79
C ASP A 180 7.03 -1.23 10.28
N THR A 181 8.27 -1.50 9.89
CA THR A 181 8.68 -1.60 8.48
C THR A 181 8.11 -2.85 7.82
N TYR A 182 7.57 -2.69 6.61
CA TYR A 182 7.25 -3.78 5.70
C TYR A 182 8.17 -3.72 4.49
N THR A 183 9.01 -4.75 4.32
CA THR A 183 10.03 -4.87 3.28
C THR A 183 9.85 -6.18 2.49
N ILE A 184 10.76 -6.46 1.55
CA ILE A 184 10.77 -7.73 0.82
C ILE A 184 10.92 -8.93 1.76
N ASP A 185 11.67 -8.80 2.86
CA ASP A 185 11.81 -9.87 3.85
C ASP A 185 10.47 -10.23 4.47
N ASN A 186 9.60 -9.25 4.70
CA ASN A 186 8.24 -9.51 5.16
C ASN A 186 7.38 -10.20 4.09
N ILE A 187 7.57 -9.90 2.80
CA ILE A 187 6.90 -10.61 1.70
C ILE A 187 7.28 -12.09 1.73
N LEU A 188 8.57 -12.40 1.92
CA LEU A 188 9.08 -13.77 2.01
C LEU A 188 8.51 -14.48 3.26
N ALA A 189 8.59 -13.83 4.43
CA ALA A 189 8.08 -14.37 5.69
C ALA A 189 6.56 -14.63 5.66
N ASP A 190 5.79 -13.78 4.98
CA ASP A 190 4.35 -13.95 4.80
C ASP A 190 3.98 -15.16 3.92
N GLY A 191 4.96 -15.80 3.25
CA GLY A 191 4.75 -17.00 2.42
C GLY A 191 4.88 -16.78 0.91
N CYS A 192 5.82 -15.93 0.49
CA CYS A 192 6.10 -15.77 -0.94
C CYS A 192 7.12 -16.81 -1.42
N PHE A 193 6.76 -17.55 -2.47
CA PHE A 193 7.65 -18.55 -3.08
C PHE A 193 8.51 -17.99 -4.23
N LEU A 194 8.42 -16.69 -4.52
CA LEU A 194 9.29 -16.04 -5.49
C LEU A 194 10.65 -15.72 -4.84
N GLY A 195 11.73 -15.98 -5.57
CA GLY A 195 13.07 -15.63 -5.11
C GLY A 195 13.29 -14.11 -4.99
N LEU A 196 14.18 -13.74 -4.07
CA LEU A 196 14.56 -12.35 -3.77
C LEU A 196 14.85 -11.50 -5.03
N PRO A 197 15.64 -11.95 -6.03
CA PRO A 197 15.94 -11.12 -7.21
C PRO A 197 14.71 -10.73 -8.02
N LYS A 198 13.69 -11.60 -8.05
CA LYS A 198 12.45 -11.34 -8.78
C LYS A 198 11.59 -10.32 -8.04
N LEU A 199 11.53 -10.40 -6.71
CA LEU A 199 10.83 -9.42 -5.87
C LEU A 199 11.49 -8.04 -5.92
N GLU A 200 12.83 -7.98 -5.86
CA GLU A 200 13.59 -6.74 -6.01
C GLU A 200 13.33 -6.09 -7.38
N THR A 201 13.35 -6.90 -8.44
CA THR A 201 13.03 -6.43 -9.79
C THR A 201 11.60 -5.88 -9.86
N MET A 202 10.61 -6.57 -9.29
CA MET A 202 9.22 -6.11 -9.26
C MET A 202 9.09 -4.77 -8.54
N LEU A 203 9.69 -4.63 -7.36
CA LEU A 203 9.63 -3.41 -6.55
C LEU A 203 10.35 -2.24 -7.26
N ASN A 204 11.53 -2.49 -7.82
CA ASN A 204 12.26 -1.48 -8.59
C ASN A 204 11.47 -1.00 -9.82
N ARG A 205 10.84 -1.93 -10.54
CA ARG A 205 9.98 -1.58 -11.68
C ARG A 205 8.71 -0.86 -11.25
N LEU A 206 8.13 -1.21 -10.10
CA LEU A 206 7.01 -0.45 -9.54
C LEU A 206 7.43 0.97 -9.17
N GLN A 207 8.59 1.17 -8.56
CA GLN A 207 9.12 2.49 -8.24
C GLN A 207 9.39 3.33 -9.49
N THR A 208 10.04 2.75 -10.50
CA THR A 208 10.50 3.49 -11.70
C THR A 208 9.42 3.64 -12.78
N LYS A 209 8.58 2.63 -13.00
CA LYS A 209 7.51 2.63 -14.01
C LYS A 209 6.18 3.10 -13.45
N GLN A 210 6.02 3.12 -12.13
CA GLN A 210 4.80 3.44 -11.37
C GLN A 210 3.60 2.51 -11.61
N ASN A 211 3.61 1.72 -12.68
CA ASN A 211 2.56 0.78 -13.01
C ASN A 211 3.13 -0.58 -13.39
N ILE A 212 2.61 -1.64 -12.77
CA ILE A 212 2.96 -3.03 -13.10
C ILE A 212 1.69 -3.87 -13.28
N ILE A 213 1.80 -4.94 -14.05
CA ILE A 213 0.77 -5.99 -14.12
C ILE A 213 1.40 -7.32 -13.73
N LEU A 214 0.78 -7.98 -12.76
CA LEU A 214 1.05 -9.36 -12.39
C LEU A 214 0.10 -10.24 -13.19
N GLN A 215 0.63 -11.05 -14.10
CA GLN A 215 -0.17 -11.95 -14.94
C GLN A 215 0.26 -13.39 -14.74
N GLY A 216 -0.66 -14.33 -14.91
CA GLY A 216 -0.36 -15.74 -14.74
C GLY A 216 -1.60 -16.59 -14.53
N PRO A 217 -1.43 -17.92 -14.48
CA PRO A 217 -2.54 -18.84 -14.28
C PRO A 217 -3.27 -18.63 -12.95
N PRO A 218 -4.49 -19.17 -12.78
CA PRO A 218 -5.21 -19.09 -11.51
C PRO A 218 -4.42 -19.76 -10.38
N GLY A 219 -4.57 -19.23 -9.16
CA GLY A 219 -3.94 -19.79 -7.97
C GLY A 219 -2.43 -19.56 -7.80
N THR A 220 -1.85 -18.64 -8.58
CA THR A 220 -0.41 -18.26 -8.49
C THR A 220 -0.13 -17.10 -7.54
N GLY A 221 -1.12 -16.68 -6.73
CA GLY A 221 -0.93 -15.66 -5.70
C GLY A 221 -0.87 -14.20 -6.19
N LYS A 222 -1.35 -13.88 -7.39
CA LYS A 222 -1.30 -12.52 -7.98
C LYS A 222 -1.85 -11.43 -7.06
N THR A 223 -3.10 -11.54 -6.61
CA THR A 223 -3.76 -10.57 -5.71
C THR A 223 -3.04 -10.48 -4.36
N TRP A 224 -2.62 -11.63 -3.83
CA TRP A 224 -1.87 -11.72 -2.58
C TRP A 224 -0.53 -10.97 -2.65
N LEU A 225 0.18 -11.11 -3.76
CA LEU A 225 1.47 -10.46 -4.00
C LEU A 225 1.31 -8.97 -4.30
N ALA A 226 0.27 -8.59 -5.05
CA ALA A 226 0.00 -7.19 -5.38
C ALA A 226 -0.12 -6.32 -4.11
N LYS A 227 -0.90 -6.77 -3.13
CA LYS A 227 -1.07 -6.05 -1.86
C LYS A 227 0.25 -5.94 -1.08
N ARG A 228 1.08 -6.98 -1.11
CA ARG A 228 2.37 -7.01 -0.41
C ARG A 228 3.44 -6.16 -1.06
N LEU A 229 3.49 -6.13 -2.39
CA LEU A 229 4.31 -5.17 -3.13
C LEU A 229 3.87 -3.74 -2.83
N ALA A 230 2.57 -3.48 -2.68
CA ALA A 230 2.07 -2.17 -2.27
C ALA A 230 2.56 -1.78 -0.87
N TYR A 231 2.44 -2.67 0.14
CA TYR A 231 2.97 -2.41 1.47
C TYR A 231 4.48 -2.21 1.48
N ALA A 232 5.23 -3.00 0.71
CA ALA A 232 6.68 -2.84 0.62
C ALA A 232 7.11 -1.55 -0.06
N LEU A 233 6.32 -1.07 -1.03
CA LEU A 233 6.51 0.25 -1.64
C LEU A 233 6.22 1.38 -0.66
N ILE A 234 5.15 1.26 0.13
CA ILE A 234 4.78 2.24 1.17
C ILE A 234 5.82 2.22 2.31
N GLY A 235 6.41 1.05 2.56
CA GLY A 235 7.37 0.79 3.63
C GLY A 235 6.73 0.28 4.92
N TYR A 236 5.39 0.15 4.99
CA TYR A 236 4.63 -0.36 6.13
C TYR A 236 3.24 -0.86 5.68
N LYS A 237 2.56 -1.65 6.52
CA LYS A 237 1.18 -2.09 6.27
C LYS A 237 0.21 -0.95 6.60
N ASP A 238 -0.39 -0.34 5.57
CA ASP A 238 -1.43 0.67 5.72
C ASP A 238 -2.50 0.50 4.64
N ASP A 239 -3.64 -0.07 5.04
CA ASP A 239 -4.77 -0.29 4.12
C ASP A 239 -5.44 1.01 3.69
N SER A 240 -5.25 2.14 4.38
CA SER A 240 -5.80 3.43 3.94
C SER A 240 -5.08 3.97 2.70
N LYS A 241 -3.84 3.50 2.44
CA LYS A 241 -3.04 3.87 1.27
C LYS A 241 -3.09 2.86 0.13
N VAL A 242 -3.77 1.72 0.33
CA VAL A 242 -3.94 0.67 -0.67
C VAL A 242 -5.42 0.51 -1.01
N ARG A 243 -5.78 0.84 -2.24
CA ARG A 243 -7.16 0.76 -2.72
C ARG A 243 -7.36 -0.47 -3.59
N PRO A 244 -7.97 -1.57 -3.08
CA PRO A 244 -8.39 -2.67 -3.92
C PRO A 244 -9.60 -2.25 -4.78
N PHE A 245 -9.59 -2.62 -6.06
CA PHE A 245 -10.68 -2.33 -6.98
C PHE A 245 -10.76 -3.42 -8.05
N GLN A 246 -11.94 -3.98 -8.32
CA GLN A 246 -12.08 -5.07 -9.29
C GLN A 246 -12.72 -4.56 -10.59
N PHE A 247 -12.15 -4.93 -11.73
CA PHE A 247 -12.78 -4.70 -13.02
C PHE A 247 -13.81 -5.80 -13.32
N HIS A 248 -14.93 -5.41 -13.91
CA HIS A 248 -15.98 -6.31 -14.36
C HIS A 248 -16.57 -5.84 -15.70
N PRO A 249 -17.24 -6.70 -16.48
CA PRO A 249 -17.59 -6.39 -17.88
C PRO A 249 -18.45 -5.13 -18.05
N ASN A 250 -19.28 -4.81 -17.05
CA ASN A 250 -20.18 -3.65 -17.07
C ASN A 250 -19.58 -2.38 -16.44
N LEU A 251 -18.30 -2.40 -16.07
CA LEU A 251 -17.64 -1.25 -15.45
C LEU A 251 -17.37 -0.18 -16.52
N SER A 252 -17.71 1.08 -16.23
CA SER A 252 -17.48 2.20 -17.15
C SER A 252 -16.51 3.25 -16.61
N TYR A 253 -16.19 4.24 -17.45
CA TYR A 253 -15.42 5.42 -17.07
C TYR A 253 -16.09 6.17 -15.90
N GLU A 254 -17.41 6.28 -15.94
CA GLU A 254 -18.21 6.99 -14.94
C GLU A 254 -18.09 6.39 -13.54
N ASP A 255 -17.86 5.08 -13.47
CA ASP A 255 -17.68 4.34 -12.21
C ASP A 255 -16.28 4.50 -11.64
N PHE A 256 -15.27 4.56 -12.51
CA PHE A 256 -13.87 4.47 -12.11
C PHE A 256 -13.19 5.83 -11.98
N VAL A 257 -13.45 6.74 -12.93
CA VAL A 257 -12.82 8.05 -13.02
C VAL A 257 -13.77 9.12 -12.50
N ARG A 258 -14.88 9.39 -13.20
CA ARG A 258 -15.88 10.40 -12.79
C ARG A 258 -17.14 10.29 -13.63
N GLY A 259 -18.30 10.45 -13.01
CA GLY A 259 -19.56 10.49 -13.75
C GLY A 259 -20.74 11.08 -12.99
N TRP A 260 -21.84 11.29 -13.71
CA TRP A 260 -23.10 11.75 -13.13
C TRP A 260 -23.79 10.61 -12.38
N ARG A 261 -24.36 10.94 -11.22
CA ARG A 261 -25.13 10.04 -10.37
C ARG A 261 -26.45 10.67 -9.96
N PRO A 262 -27.56 9.92 -9.99
CA PRO A 262 -28.82 10.40 -9.47
C PRO A 262 -28.75 10.58 -7.96
N GLN A 263 -29.30 11.68 -7.48
CA GLN A 263 -29.64 11.91 -6.09
C GLN A 263 -31.08 11.46 -5.83
N GLY A 264 -31.42 11.23 -4.55
CA GLY A 264 -32.76 10.78 -4.15
C GLY A 264 -33.88 11.78 -4.45
N ASP A 265 -33.55 13.03 -4.76
CA ASP A 265 -34.48 14.11 -5.13
C ASP A 265 -34.72 14.23 -6.65
N GLY A 266 -34.13 13.33 -7.45
CA GLY A 266 -34.22 13.36 -8.92
C GLY A 266 -33.21 14.29 -9.60
N SER A 267 -32.35 14.99 -8.84
CA SER A 267 -31.23 15.75 -9.40
C SER A 267 -30.06 14.83 -9.76
N LEU A 268 -29.15 15.32 -10.61
CA LEU A 268 -27.88 14.65 -10.89
C LEU A 268 -26.74 15.38 -10.18
N THR A 269 -25.80 14.63 -9.60
CA THR A 269 -24.56 15.17 -9.05
C THR A 269 -23.36 14.50 -9.69
N LEU A 270 -22.29 15.27 -9.86
CA LEU A 270 -21.05 14.76 -10.44
C LEU A 270 -20.16 14.19 -9.34
N VAL A 271 -19.87 12.90 -9.43
CA VAL A 271 -19.14 12.14 -8.40
C VAL A 271 -17.81 11.67 -8.96
N ASP A 272 -16.74 11.93 -8.21
CA ASP A 272 -15.41 11.37 -8.50
C ASP A 272 -15.41 9.88 -8.18
N GLY A 273 -14.90 9.08 -9.12
CA GLY A 273 -14.72 7.65 -8.94
C GLY A 273 -13.50 7.31 -8.08
N PRO A 274 -13.31 6.03 -7.75
CA PRO A 274 -12.26 5.57 -6.85
C PRO A 274 -10.84 5.97 -7.28
N PHE A 275 -10.58 6.12 -8.58
CA PHE A 275 -9.27 6.52 -9.07
C PHE A 275 -8.96 7.99 -8.75
N LEU A 276 -9.89 8.91 -9.03
CA LEU A 276 -9.70 10.33 -8.75
C LEU A 276 -9.67 10.62 -7.24
N GLN A 277 -10.51 9.94 -6.46
CA GLN A 277 -10.49 10.03 -5.00
C GLN A 277 -9.10 9.65 -4.43
N LEU A 278 -8.48 8.57 -4.92
CA LEU A 278 -7.16 8.14 -4.47
C LEU A 278 -6.09 9.16 -4.88
N ALA A 279 -6.19 9.70 -6.09
CA ALA A 279 -5.28 10.74 -6.55
C ALA A 279 -5.41 12.02 -5.71
N ASP A 280 -6.61 12.40 -5.29
CA ASP A 280 -6.81 13.55 -4.41
C ASP A 280 -6.22 13.32 -3.02
N GLU A 281 -6.36 12.11 -2.47
CA GLU A 281 -5.70 11.70 -1.22
C GLU A 281 -4.17 11.78 -1.34
N ALA A 282 -3.62 11.20 -2.40
CA ALA A 282 -2.18 11.22 -2.68
C ALA A 282 -1.65 12.65 -2.88
N ARG A 283 -2.42 13.52 -3.53
CA ARG A 283 -2.06 14.94 -3.69
C ARG A 283 -2.01 15.69 -2.35
N ASN A 284 -2.83 15.27 -1.39
CA ASN A 284 -2.89 15.83 -0.05
C ASN A 284 -1.87 15.22 0.93
N ASP A 285 -1.17 14.15 0.53
CA ASP A 285 -0.05 13.52 1.24
C ASP A 285 1.10 13.20 0.25
N PRO A 286 1.83 14.22 -0.24
CA PRO A 286 2.85 14.06 -1.28
C PRO A 286 4.01 13.13 -0.89
N ASP A 287 4.23 12.96 0.42
CA ASP A 287 5.33 12.19 1.00
C ASP A 287 4.96 10.70 1.13
N GLY A 288 3.68 10.36 1.00
CA GLY A 288 3.17 8.99 1.04
C GLY A 288 2.95 8.38 -0.33
N ALA A 289 3.33 7.12 -0.52
CA ALA A 289 2.90 6.34 -1.69
C ALA A 289 1.44 5.88 -1.53
N TYR A 290 0.65 6.02 -2.58
CA TYR A 290 -0.73 5.54 -2.65
C TYR A 290 -0.86 4.55 -3.80
N VAL A 291 -1.45 3.39 -3.56
CA VAL A 291 -1.48 2.30 -4.52
C VAL A 291 -2.91 1.89 -4.80
N ILE A 292 -3.31 1.84 -6.07
CA ILE A 292 -4.53 1.15 -6.48
C ILE A 292 -4.17 -0.25 -6.98
N VAL A 293 -4.78 -1.27 -6.38
CA VAL A 293 -4.64 -2.67 -6.79
C VAL A 293 -5.88 -3.03 -7.61
N ILE A 294 -5.70 -3.13 -8.92
CA ILE A 294 -6.78 -3.42 -9.87
C ILE A 294 -6.84 -4.92 -10.11
N GLU A 295 -7.86 -5.57 -9.57
CA GLU A 295 -8.10 -6.99 -9.76
C GLU A 295 -8.79 -7.25 -11.10
N GLU A 296 -8.32 -8.30 -11.78
CA GLU A 296 -8.86 -8.74 -13.08
C GLU A 296 -8.90 -7.61 -14.10
N ILE A 297 -7.79 -6.89 -14.28
CA ILE A 297 -7.72 -5.66 -15.09
C ILE A 297 -8.20 -5.85 -16.53
N ASN A 298 -8.18 -7.08 -17.06
CA ASN A 298 -8.68 -7.41 -18.40
C ASN A 298 -10.14 -7.89 -18.43
N ARG A 299 -10.85 -7.91 -17.30
CA ARG A 299 -12.28 -8.28 -17.19
C ARG A 299 -13.20 -7.08 -17.40
N GLY A 300 -12.88 -6.31 -18.43
CA GLY A 300 -13.49 -5.03 -18.81
C GLY A 300 -12.57 -4.38 -19.84
N ASN A 301 -13.04 -3.37 -20.58
CA ASN A 301 -12.17 -2.67 -21.55
C ASN A 301 -11.33 -1.61 -20.83
N PRO A 302 -10.01 -1.84 -20.59
CA PRO A 302 -9.22 -0.93 -19.78
C PRO A 302 -9.08 0.44 -20.44
N ALA A 303 -8.97 0.47 -21.77
CA ALA A 303 -8.84 1.74 -22.49
C ALA A 303 -10.08 2.62 -22.30
N SER A 304 -11.28 2.04 -22.37
CA SER A 304 -12.54 2.75 -22.11
C SER A 304 -12.70 3.15 -20.65
N ILE A 305 -12.32 2.28 -19.70
CA ILE A 305 -12.46 2.55 -18.25
C ILE A 305 -11.49 3.65 -17.79
N PHE A 306 -10.24 3.62 -18.23
CA PHE A 306 -9.24 4.62 -17.85
C PHE A 306 -9.46 5.97 -18.55
N GLY A 307 -10.00 5.99 -19.78
CA GLY A 307 -10.19 7.23 -20.54
C GLY A 307 -8.90 8.04 -20.65
N GLU A 308 -8.92 9.30 -20.19
CA GLU A 308 -7.74 10.18 -20.23
C GLU A 308 -6.61 9.69 -19.31
N MET A 309 -6.94 8.96 -18.24
CA MET A 309 -5.96 8.43 -17.30
C MET A 309 -4.97 7.51 -17.99
N LEU A 310 -5.38 6.81 -19.05
CA LEU A 310 -4.51 5.92 -19.82
C LEU A 310 -3.26 6.64 -20.36
N THR A 311 -3.40 7.91 -20.74
CA THR A 311 -2.29 8.75 -21.17
C THR A 311 -1.46 9.21 -19.97
N LEU A 312 -2.12 9.65 -18.90
CA LEU A 312 -1.47 10.17 -17.69
C LEU A 312 -0.79 9.09 -16.84
N LEU A 313 -1.09 7.80 -17.07
CA LEU A 313 -0.41 6.70 -16.40
C LEU A 313 1.09 6.66 -16.73
N GLU A 314 1.51 7.20 -17.87
CA GLU A 314 2.91 7.36 -18.23
C GLU A 314 3.63 8.28 -17.23
N GLY A 315 4.71 7.81 -16.61
CA GLY A 315 5.30 8.51 -15.47
C GLY A 315 5.83 9.91 -15.79
N ASP A 316 6.33 10.12 -17.01
CA ASP A 316 6.77 11.43 -17.51
C ASP A 316 5.62 12.44 -17.68
N LYS A 317 4.37 11.96 -17.80
CA LYS A 317 3.15 12.77 -17.97
C LYS A 317 2.42 13.10 -16.68
N ARG A 318 2.98 12.71 -15.53
CA ARG A 318 2.40 12.96 -14.19
C ARG A 318 2.73 14.35 -13.65
N LYS A 319 2.55 15.36 -14.49
CA LYS A 319 2.95 16.74 -14.24
C LYS A 319 1.84 17.70 -14.65
N ARG A 320 1.79 18.87 -14.01
CA ARG A 320 0.74 19.89 -14.25
C ARG A 320 0.69 20.37 -15.70
N ASN A 321 1.83 20.48 -16.37
CA ASN A 321 1.91 20.93 -17.77
C ASN A 321 1.39 19.89 -18.79
N GLU A 322 1.34 18.61 -18.40
CA GLU A 322 0.80 17.49 -19.20
C GLU A 322 -0.68 17.20 -18.86
N ALA A 323 -1.28 17.99 -17.98
CA ALA A 323 -2.64 17.78 -17.49
C ALA A 323 -3.69 17.87 -18.62
N LEU A 324 -4.60 16.89 -18.63
CA LEU A 324 -5.67 16.75 -19.61
C LEU A 324 -7.00 17.26 -19.06
N ALA A 325 -7.87 17.76 -19.94
CA ALA A 325 -9.25 18.03 -19.58
C ALA A 325 -10.00 16.71 -19.39
N LEU A 326 -10.82 16.62 -18.35
CA LEU A 326 -11.67 15.45 -18.09
C LEU A 326 -12.94 15.52 -18.95
N ALA A 327 -13.49 14.36 -19.33
CA ALA A 327 -14.77 14.24 -20.03
C ALA A 327 -15.92 14.89 -19.25
N TYR A 328 -15.88 14.80 -17.91
CA TYR A 328 -16.84 15.45 -17.02
C TYR A 328 -16.13 16.49 -16.13
N PRO A 329 -15.87 17.71 -16.62
CA PRO A 329 -15.27 18.76 -15.80
C PRO A 329 -16.32 19.37 -14.85
N ARG A 330 -15.93 19.64 -13.60
CA ARG A 330 -16.70 20.42 -12.61
C ARG A 330 -16.74 21.90 -12.97
N THR A 331 -15.66 22.42 -13.55
CA THR A 331 -15.54 23.83 -13.95
C THR A 331 -14.95 23.96 -15.34
N THR A 332 -15.35 25.02 -16.06
CA THR A 332 -14.75 25.35 -17.36
C THR A 332 -13.23 25.47 -17.25
N GLY A 333 -12.50 24.70 -18.04
CA GLY A 333 -11.04 24.69 -18.03
C GLY A 333 -10.38 23.82 -16.95
N GLU A 334 -11.14 23.02 -16.20
CA GLU A 334 -10.57 22.02 -15.28
C GLU A 334 -9.63 21.08 -16.05
N ARG A 335 -8.44 20.87 -15.49
CA ARG A 335 -7.45 19.91 -15.97
C ARG A 335 -6.98 19.04 -14.83
N PHE A 336 -6.68 17.79 -15.15
CA PHE A 336 -6.23 16.79 -14.21
C PHE A 336 -4.92 16.15 -14.65
N TYR A 337 -4.05 15.88 -13.68
CA TYR A 337 -2.88 15.02 -13.83
C TYR A 337 -2.81 14.06 -12.64
N ILE A 338 -2.31 12.85 -12.88
CA ILE A 338 -2.09 11.84 -11.84
C ILE A 338 -0.89 12.29 -10.99
N PRO A 339 -1.01 12.35 -9.64
CA PRO A 339 0.14 12.64 -8.79
C PRO A 339 1.27 11.61 -8.94
N PRO A 340 2.55 12.01 -8.85
CA PRO A 340 3.68 11.10 -9.03
C PRO A 340 3.78 10.03 -7.92
N ASN A 341 3.14 10.23 -6.78
CA ASN A 341 3.09 9.28 -5.67
C ASN A 341 1.89 8.31 -5.73
N VAL A 342 1.13 8.29 -6.83
CA VAL A 342 0.13 7.24 -7.12
C VAL A 342 0.78 6.08 -7.86
N TYR A 343 0.45 4.85 -7.52
CA TYR A 343 0.97 3.64 -8.17
C TYR A 343 -0.17 2.71 -8.55
N VAL A 344 -0.01 1.96 -9.63
CA VAL A 344 -1.03 1.03 -10.13
C VAL A 344 -0.46 -0.37 -10.22
N ILE A 345 -1.09 -1.32 -9.53
CA ILE A 345 -0.76 -2.74 -9.65
C ILE A 345 -1.99 -3.46 -10.20
N GLY A 346 -1.91 -3.93 -11.45
CA GLY A 346 -2.96 -4.75 -12.04
C GLY A 346 -2.72 -6.24 -11.81
N THR A 347 -3.77 -7.03 -11.60
CA THR A 347 -3.71 -8.49 -11.70
C THR A 347 -4.45 -8.96 -12.94
N MET A 348 -3.89 -9.94 -13.65
CA MET A 348 -4.45 -10.43 -14.91
C MET A 348 -4.50 -11.95 -14.92
N ASN A 349 -5.68 -12.51 -15.17
CA ASN A 349 -5.83 -13.92 -15.49
C ASN A 349 -5.59 -14.09 -17.00
N VAL A 350 -4.67 -14.98 -17.36
CA VAL A 350 -4.31 -15.24 -18.77
C VAL A 350 -5.01 -16.48 -19.35
N ALA A 351 -5.63 -17.30 -18.49
CA ALA A 351 -6.37 -18.50 -18.90
C ALA A 351 -7.76 -18.19 -19.46
N ASP A 352 -8.39 -17.12 -18.99
CA ASP A 352 -9.78 -16.81 -19.30
C ASP A 352 -9.87 -16.11 -20.67
N ARG A 353 -10.54 -16.81 -21.59
CA ARG A 353 -10.71 -16.42 -23.00
C ARG A 353 -11.79 -15.35 -23.21
N SER A 354 -12.59 -15.05 -22.19
CA SER A 354 -13.64 -14.02 -22.23
C SER A 354 -13.11 -12.60 -21.97
N LEU A 355 -11.83 -12.48 -21.63
CA LEU A 355 -11.20 -11.24 -21.22
C LEU A 355 -10.89 -10.33 -22.41
N ALA A 356 -11.00 -9.02 -22.20
CA ALA A 356 -10.69 -8.03 -23.21
C ALA A 356 -9.19 -8.12 -23.58
N LEU A 357 -8.91 -8.03 -24.88
CA LEU A 357 -7.53 -7.98 -25.36
C LEU A 357 -6.86 -6.72 -24.80
N VAL A 358 -5.73 -6.93 -24.11
CA VAL A 358 -4.92 -5.82 -23.63
C VAL A 358 -4.20 -5.19 -24.82
N ASP A 359 -4.63 -3.97 -25.16
CA ASP A 359 -4.13 -3.26 -26.33
C ASP A 359 -2.66 -2.80 -26.16
N LEU A 360 -2.04 -2.45 -27.29
CA LEU A 360 -0.68 -1.91 -27.32
C LEU A 360 -0.55 -0.62 -26.51
N ALA A 361 -1.65 0.14 -26.36
CA ALA A 361 -1.64 1.34 -25.57
C ALA A 361 -1.40 1.02 -24.10
N LEU A 362 -2.25 0.21 -23.47
CA LEU A 362 -2.09 -0.23 -22.09
C LEU A 362 -0.72 -0.90 -21.89
N ARG A 363 -0.32 -1.81 -22.79
CA ARG A 363 0.96 -2.52 -22.67
C ARG A 363 2.17 -1.59 -22.49
N ARG A 364 2.21 -0.44 -23.16
CA ARG A 364 3.34 0.51 -23.06
C ARG A 364 3.48 1.17 -21.67
N ARG A 365 2.37 1.29 -20.93
CA ARG A 365 2.30 2.04 -19.65
C ARG A 365 2.57 1.17 -18.44
N PHE A 366 2.54 -0.15 -18.59
CA PHE A 366 2.78 -1.12 -17.52
C PHE A 366 4.06 -1.93 -17.76
N ALA A 367 4.74 -2.31 -16.68
CA ALA A 367 5.70 -3.42 -16.72
C ALA A 367 4.98 -4.73 -16.41
N PHE A 368 5.21 -5.78 -17.20
CA PHE A 368 4.51 -7.06 -17.06
C PHE A 368 5.41 -8.08 -16.36
N PHE A 369 4.83 -8.82 -15.42
CA PHE A 369 5.48 -9.91 -14.72
C PHE A 369 4.65 -11.17 -14.77
N ASP A 370 5.25 -12.22 -15.34
CA ASP A 370 4.66 -13.55 -15.39
C ASP A 370 4.88 -14.28 -14.05
N LEU A 371 3.78 -14.69 -13.43
CA LEU A 371 3.75 -15.60 -12.30
C LEU A 371 3.44 -17.00 -12.81
N GLU A 372 4.23 -17.97 -12.35
CA GLU A 372 4.04 -19.39 -12.65
C GLU A 372 3.67 -20.14 -11.37
N PRO A 373 3.06 -21.33 -11.48
CA PRO A 373 2.96 -22.25 -10.34
C PRO A 373 4.34 -22.59 -9.80
N ILE A 374 4.43 -22.68 -8.47
CA ILE A 374 5.69 -22.96 -7.76
C ILE A 374 5.41 -24.08 -6.76
N PHE A 375 5.92 -25.26 -7.05
CA PHE A 375 5.87 -26.45 -6.20
C PHE A 375 7.29 -26.97 -5.99
N ASP A 376 8.16 -26.14 -5.42
CA ASP A 376 9.58 -26.41 -5.20
C ASP A 376 9.90 -26.72 -3.72
N ASN A 377 11.16 -26.65 -3.31
CA ASN A 377 11.54 -26.82 -1.89
C ASN A 377 10.98 -25.67 -1.03
N VAL A 378 10.99 -24.43 -1.53
CA VAL A 378 10.56 -23.24 -0.76
C VAL A 378 9.08 -23.36 -0.39
N TRP A 379 8.23 -23.76 -1.33
CA TRP A 379 6.82 -24.04 -1.05
C TRP A 379 6.65 -25.17 -0.03
N ARG A 380 7.38 -26.28 -0.18
CA ARG A 380 7.27 -27.45 0.72
C ARG A 380 7.66 -27.13 2.14
N ASP A 381 8.81 -26.48 2.32
CA ASP A 381 9.35 -26.17 3.63
C ASP A 381 8.41 -25.22 4.38
N TRP A 382 7.89 -24.19 3.67
CA TRP A 382 6.93 -23.26 4.25
C TRP A 382 5.61 -23.94 4.63
N VAL A 383 4.99 -24.74 3.75
CA VAL A 383 3.73 -25.42 4.08
C VAL A 383 3.91 -26.41 5.24
N SER A 384 5.05 -27.11 5.28
CA SER A 384 5.38 -28.01 6.38
C SER A 384 5.48 -27.28 7.71
N GLU A 385 6.19 -26.15 7.73
CA GLU A 385 6.34 -25.32 8.93
C GLU A 385 5.00 -24.75 9.41
N GLN A 386 4.15 -24.27 8.49
CA GLN A 386 2.91 -23.60 8.85
C GLN A 386 1.77 -24.56 9.24
N SER A 387 1.76 -25.76 8.68
CA SER A 387 0.61 -26.67 8.75
C SER A 387 0.91 -28.00 9.43
N GLY A 388 2.18 -28.30 9.71
CA GLY A 388 2.61 -29.58 10.30
C GLY A 388 2.60 -30.76 9.33
N ILE A 389 2.35 -30.52 8.03
CA ILE A 389 2.31 -31.59 7.02
C ILE A 389 3.74 -32.10 6.75
N PRO A 390 4.00 -33.41 6.74
CA PRO A 390 5.34 -33.93 6.48
C PRO A 390 5.88 -33.53 5.09
N THR A 391 7.12 -33.06 5.02
CA THR A 391 7.78 -32.68 3.76
C THR A 391 7.80 -33.80 2.72
N GLY A 392 7.84 -35.06 3.16
CA GLY A 392 7.74 -36.23 2.27
C GLY A 392 6.37 -36.39 1.61
N PHE A 393 5.28 -35.99 2.27
CA PHE A 393 3.95 -35.93 1.67
C PHE A 393 3.88 -34.78 0.67
N LEU A 394 4.34 -33.58 1.06
CA LEU A 394 4.37 -32.41 0.18
C LEU A 394 5.26 -32.61 -1.05
N ALA A 395 6.33 -33.41 -0.96
CA ALA A 395 7.14 -33.81 -2.11
C ALA A 395 6.35 -34.61 -3.15
N ARG A 396 5.46 -35.51 -2.72
CA ARG A 396 4.57 -36.25 -3.62
C ARG A 396 3.50 -35.33 -4.23
N VAL A 397 2.93 -34.42 -3.43
CA VAL A 397 2.00 -33.38 -3.93
C VAL A 397 2.67 -32.54 -5.02
N ALA A 398 3.88 -32.03 -4.77
CA ALA A 398 4.65 -31.26 -5.74
C ALA A 398 4.92 -32.04 -7.03
N GLN A 399 5.32 -33.31 -6.92
CA GLN A 399 5.55 -34.17 -8.07
C GLN A 399 4.28 -34.35 -8.92
N SER A 400 3.16 -34.69 -8.29
CA SER A 400 1.87 -34.89 -8.96
C SER A 400 1.37 -33.61 -9.64
N MET A 401 1.46 -32.47 -8.96
CA MET A 401 1.03 -31.17 -9.52
C MET A 401 1.94 -30.67 -10.64
N ASN A 402 3.25 -30.89 -10.55
CA ASN A 402 4.17 -30.55 -11.65
C ASN A 402 3.91 -31.43 -12.88
N ALA A 403 3.69 -32.74 -12.71
CA ALA A 403 3.34 -33.64 -13.80
C ALA A 403 2.03 -33.24 -14.49
N LEU A 404 0.99 -32.90 -13.71
CA LEU A 404 -0.26 -32.36 -14.24
C LEU A 404 -0.05 -31.04 -15.00
N ASN A 405 0.74 -30.13 -14.45
CA ASN A 405 1.04 -28.86 -15.08
C ASN A 405 1.83 -29.02 -16.39
N ASP A 406 2.72 -30.00 -16.49
CA ASP A 406 3.41 -30.34 -17.74
C ASP A 406 2.44 -30.91 -18.79
N GLN A 407 1.51 -31.78 -18.38
CA GLN A 407 0.45 -32.26 -19.26
C GLN A 407 -0.41 -31.10 -19.79
N ILE A 408 -0.89 -30.20 -18.92
CA ILE A 408 -1.67 -29.02 -19.30
C ILE A 408 -0.87 -28.09 -20.23
N ALA A 409 0.42 -27.89 -19.95
CA ALA A 409 1.26 -26.97 -20.72
C ALA A 409 1.56 -27.48 -22.14
N THR A 410 1.57 -28.79 -22.36
CA THR A 410 1.86 -29.44 -23.65
C THR A 410 0.61 -29.81 -24.45
N ASP A 411 -0.57 -29.71 -23.84
CA ASP A 411 -1.86 -29.97 -24.49
C ASP A 411 -2.12 -28.93 -25.61
N ARG A 412 -2.61 -29.43 -26.77
CA ARG A 412 -2.81 -28.63 -27.99
C ARG A 412 -3.91 -27.58 -27.87
N ASN A 413 -4.92 -27.84 -27.02
CA ASN A 413 -6.07 -26.97 -26.81
C ASN A 413 -5.88 -26.06 -25.58
N LEU A 414 -4.90 -26.36 -24.72
CA LEU A 414 -4.55 -25.57 -23.54
C LEU A 414 -3.22 -24.83 -23.74
N GLY A 415 -2.32 -24.92 -22.77
CA GLY A 415 -1.04 -24.22 -22.75
C GLY A 415 -0.63 -23.76 -21.35
N ARG A 416 0.55 -23.15 -21.25
CA ARG A 416 1.16 -22.73 -19.97
C ARG A 416 0.29 -21.81 -19.12
N GLN A 417 -0.59 -21.04 -19.75
CA GLN A 417 -1.53 -20.12 -19.12
C GLN A 417 -2.64 -20.81 -18.34
N PHE A 418 -2.90 -22.09 -18.62
CA PHE A 418 -3.90 -22.93 -17.93
C PHE A 418 -3.30 -23.75 -16.78
N ARG A 419 -2.00 -23.68 -16.51
CA ARG A 419 -1.41 -24.43 -15.39
C ARG A 419 -2.10 -24.06 -14.06
N ILE A 420 -2.13 -24.99 -13.12
CA ILE A 420 -2.78 -24.81 -11.83
C ILE A 420 -1.75 -24.35 -10.80
N GLY A 421 -2.02 -23.21 -10.16
CA GLY A 421 -1.15 -22.61 -9.17
C GLY A 421 -1.15 -23.34 -7.81
N HIS A 422 -0.20 -22.96 -6.96
CA HIS A 422 0.02 -23.58 -5.66
C HIS A 422 -1.02 -23.23 -4.59
N SER A 423 -1.85 -22.20 -4.78
CA SER A 423 -2.76 -21.73 -3.73
C SER A 423 -3.76 -22.80 -3.25
N TYR A 424 -4.18 -23.73 -4.12
CA TYR A 424 -5.06 -24.83 -3.77
C TYR A 424 -4.46 -25.77 -2.70
N PHE A 425 -3.13 -25.81 -2.63
CA PHE A 425 -2.38 -26.64 -1.69
C PHE A 425 -1.51 -25.80 -0.74
N THR A 426 -1.85 -24.52 -0.55
CA THR A 426 -1.17 -23.63 0.41
C THR A 426 -2.17 -23.22 1.48
N PRO A 427 -2.20 -23.89 2.65
CA PRO A 427 -3.06 -23.51 3.76
C PRO A 427 -2.74 -22.10 4.30
N GLY A 428 -3.70 -21.53 5.03
CA GLY A 428 -3.48 -20.28 5.76
C GLY A 428 -2.35 -20.42 6.79
N PRO A 429 -1.61 -19.35 7.10
CA PRO A 429 -0.53 -19.40 8.09
C PRO A 429 -1.01 -19.90 9.45
N GLY A 430 -0.24 -20.80 10.06
CA GLY A 430 -0.54 -21.35 11.38
C GLY A 430 -1.83 -22.18 11.48
N VAL A 431 -2.34 -22.72 10.37
CA VAL A 431 -3.49 -23.63 10.35
C VAL A 431 -3.00 -25.08 10.33
N PRO A 432 -3.02 -25.82 11.45
CA PRO A 432 -2.57 -27.20 11.47
C PRO A 432 -3.50 -28.09 10.66
N ILE A 433 -2.93 -28.97 9.85
CA ILE A 433 -3.67 -29.99 9.10
C ILE A 433 -3.41 -31.34 9.79
N GLY A 434 -4.45 -31.89 10.41
CA GLY A 434 -4.35 -33.15 11.17
C GLY A 434 -4.46 -34.43 10.33
N ASP A 435 -5.05 -34.34 9.13
CA ASP A 435 -5.13 -35.43 8.17
C ASP A 435 -4.77 -34.89 6.78
N GLU A 436 -3.51 -35.02 6.41
CA GLU A 436 -2.96 -34.52 5.15
C GLU A 436 -3.56 -35.21 3.92
N ALA A 437 -3.95 -36.49 4.05
CA ALA A 437 -4.52 -37.26 2.96
C ALA A 437 -5.96 -36.82 2.67
N ALA A 438 -6.76 -36.62 3.73
CA ALA A 438 -8.12 -36.09 3.60
C ALA A 438 -8.10 -34.65 3.08
N TRP A 439 -7.18 -33.80 3.55
CA TRP A 439 -7.00 -32.44 3.05
C TRP A 439 -6.68 -32.40 1.55
N TYR A 440 -5.68 -33.19 1.12
CA TYR A 440 -5.30 -33.26 -0.28
C TYR A 440 -6.45 -33.78 -1.15
N ARG A 441 -7.08 -34.89 -0.74
CA ARG A 441 -8.23 -35.47 -1.46
C ARG A 441 -9.37 -34.47 -1.58
N GLY A 442 -9.69 -33.76 -0.49
CA GLY A 442 -10.71 -32.72 -0.49
C GLY A 442 -10.43 -31.65 -1.55
N ALA A 443 -9.24 -31.05 -1.54
CA ALA A 443 -8.85 -30.04 -2.53
C ALA A 443 -8.89 -30.58 -3.97
N VAL A 444 -8.45 -31.83 -4.20
CA VAL A 444 -8.53 -32.45 -5.53
C VAL A 444 -9.97 -32.64 -5.98
N GLU A 445 -10.83 -33.21 -5.14
CA GLU A 445 -12.21 -33.54 -5.50
C GLU A 445 -13.10 -32.30 -5.66
N THR A 446 -12.92 -31.29 -4.80
CA THR A 446 -13.84 -30.13 -4.76
C THR A 446 -13.36 -28.93 -5.57
N GLU A 447 -12.08 -28.82 -5.89
CA GLU A 447 -11.52 -27.64 -6.57
C GLU A 447 -10.80 -28.00 -7.86
N ILE A 448 -9.86 -28.97 -7.82
CA ILE A 448 -9.08 -29.33 -9.00
C ILE A 448 -9.90 -30.11 -10.02
N ALA A 449 -10.69 -31.09 -9.60
CA ALA A 449 -11.47 -31.93 -10.50
C ALA A 449 -12.51 -31.14 -11.31
N PRO A 450 -13.32 -30.24 -10.72
CA PRO A 450 -14.21 -29.36 -11.49
C PRO A 450 -13.44 -28.47 -12.49
N LEU A 451 -12.29 -27.93 -12.09
CA LEU A 451 -11.46 -27.11 -12.98
C LEU A 451 -10.94 -27.91 -14.19
N LEU A 452 -10.48 -29.14 -13.97
CA LEU A 452 -10.02 -30.00 -15.07
C LEU A 452 -11.16 -30.41 -16.00
N GLN A 453 -12.38 -30.57 -15.49
CA GLN A 453 -13.57 -30.81 -16.30
C GLN A 453 -13.89 -29.60 -17.20
N GLU A 454 -13.67 -28.37 -16.73
CA GLU A 454 -13.80 -27.17 -17.57
C GLU A 454 -12.68 -27.07 -18.61
N TYR A 455 -11.43 -27.39 -18.23
CA TYR A 455 -10.30 -27.34 -19.16
C TYR A 455 -10.42 -28.34 -20.30
N TRP A 456 -10.81 -29.57 -19.98
CA TRP A 456 -11.06 -30.63 -20.95
C TRP A 456 -12.55 -30.90 -21.12
N PHE A 457 -13.35 -29.83 -21.27
CA PHE A 457 -14.79 -29.94 -21.49
C PHE A 457 -15.15 -30.86 -22.68
N ASP A 458 -14.38 -30.77 -23.76
CA ASP A 458 -14.54 -31.60 -24.96
C ASP A 458 -13.82 -32.98 -24.85
N ASN A 459 -13.13 -33.26 -23.74
CA ASN A 459 -12.38 -34.50 -23.52
C ASN A 459 -12.52 -34.99 -22.05
N PRO A 460 -13.71 -35.48 -21.65
CA PRO A 460 -14.00 -35.87 -20.27
C PRO A 460 -13.15 -37.06 -19.78
N ASP A 461 -12.69 -37.92 -20.69
CA ASP A 461 -11.80 -39.04 -20.37
C ASP A 461 -10.42 -38.54 -19.91
N ALA A 462 -9.88 -37.50 -20.57
CA ALA A 462 -8.62 -36.89 -20.16
C ALA A 462 -8.73 -36.22 -18.78
N ALA A 463 -9.84 -35.50 -18.53
CA ALA A 463 -10.11 -34.92 -17.20
C ALA A 463 -10.18 -36.01 -16.12
N SER A 464 -10.96 -37.07 -16.37
CA SER A 464 -11.13 -38.17 -15.41
C SER A 464 -9.82 -38.93 -15.16
N ALA A 465 -9.01 -39.14 -16.20
CA ALA A 465 -7.69 -39.75 -16.07
C ALA A 465 -6.74 -38.90 -15.23
N ALA A 466 -6.69 -37.59 -15.48
CA ALA A 466 -5.86 -36.66 -14.71
C ALA A 466 -6.27 -36.60 -13.23
N VAL A 467 -7.58 -36.55 -12.93
CA VAL A 467 -8.09 -36.61 -11.54
C VAL A 467 -7.74 -37.94 -10.88
N SER A 468 -7.94 -39.06 -11.58
CA SER A 468 -7.59 -40.39 -11.06
C SER A 468 -6.10 -40.50 -10.76
N GLN A 469 -5.24 -39.92 -11.59
CA GLN A 469 -3.80 -39.90 -11.36
C GLN A 469 -3.42 -39.10 -10.10
N LEU A 470 -4.08 -37.97 -9.84
CA LEU A 470 -3.87 -37.20 -8.61
C LEU A 470 -4.27 -38.00 -7.37
N LEU A 471 -5.46 -38.63 -7.39
CA LEU A 471 -6.00 -39.36 -6.24
C LEU A 471 -5.24 -40.67 -5.94
N ASN A 472 -4.71 -41.33 -6.96
CA ASN A 472 -3.95 -42.57 -6.82
C ASN A 472 -2.45 -42.35 -6.54
N GLY A 473 -1.95 -41.13 -6.72
CA GLY A 473 -0.53 -40.80 -6.65
C GLY A 473 0.03 -40.51 -5.25
N LEU A 474 -0.79 -40.58 -4.19
CA LEU A 474 -0.45 -40.04 -2.86
C LEU A 474 -0.70 -40.94 -1.67
#